data_AF-A0A7C5N427-F1
#
_entry.id   AF-A0A7C5N427-F1
#
_cell.length_a   1.000
_cell.length_b   1.000
_cell.length_c   1.000
_cell.angle_alpha   90.00
_cell.angle_beta   90.00
_cell.angle_gamma   90.00
#
_symmetry.space_group_name_H-M   'P 1'
#
loop_
_entity.id
_entity.type
_entity.pdbx_description
1 polymer ?
#
loop_
_entity_poly.entity_id
_entity_poly.type
_entity_poly.pdbx_seq_one_letter_code
_entity_poly.pdbx_strand_id
1 'polypeptide(L)'
;MPVLHELRGALWTKARRDIVRAMGEAEHEAIDNPLEERVGYATVVAMMAAADDDVCERERGHLDRLCEALALPESSTTQVLAAAEAADEARVQEAISVLRGSDLRFTLFTDCLLVAYADEQVVPEEEAQLSELADALDIDHRQQEALRRLAAAVSGGKQDEVEQVRDTLRQAR
;
A
#
# COMPACT_ATOMS: atom_id res chain seq x y z
N MET A 1 -14.60 7.89 11.19
CA MET A 1 -15.03 7.44 9.86
C MET A 1 -15.04 5.91 9.88
N PRO A 2 -15.96 5.22 9.18
CA PRO A 2 -16.08 3.75 9.19
C PRO A 2 -14.98 3.01 8.39
N VAL A 3 -14.13 3.78 7.70
CA VAL A 3 -13.24 3.41 6.60
C VAL A 3 -12.23 2.30 6.93
N LEU A 4 -11.68 2.26 8.14
CA LEU A 4 -10.66 1.26 8.51
C LEU A 4 -11.23 -0.05 9.01
N HIS A 5 -12.50 -0.09 9.42
CA HIS A 5 -13.14 -1.32 9.89
C HIS A 5 -13.62 -2.20 8.73
N GLU A 6 -13.82 -1.62 7.53
CA GLU A 6 -14.24 -2.36 6.33
C GLU A 6 -13.05 -2.83 5.46
N LEU A 7 -11.90 -2.13 5.50
CA LEU A 7 -10.63 -2.53 4.88
C LEU A 7 -10.11 -3.92 5.33
N ARG A 8 -10.74 -4.49 6.37
CA ARG A 8 -10.27 -5.62 7.17
C ARG A 8 -10.62 -7.01 6.66
N GLY A 9 -11.67 -7.19 5.85
CA GLY A 9 -12.15 -8.54 5.51
C GLY A 9 -12.11 -8.94 4.04
N ALA A 10 -12.34 -7.99 3.12
CA ALA A 10 -12.54 -8.31 1.70
C ALA A 10 -11.21 -8.39 0.92
N LEU A 11 -10.23 -7.60 1.35
CA LEU A 11 -9.00 -7.35 0.61
C LEU A 11 -7.92 -8.44 0.76
N TRP A 12 -8.11 -9.59 1.41
CA TRP A 12 -6.98 -10.48 1.72
C TRP A 12 -7.22 -11.98 1.46
N THR A 13 -7.03 -12.36 0.20
CA THR A 13 -6.92 -13.72 -0.35
C THR A 13 -5.44 -14.14 -0.50
N LYS A 14 -5.19 -15.39 -0.90
CA LYS A 14 -3.83 -15.96 -1.00
C LYS A 14 -2.88 -15.19 -1.94
N ALA A 15 -3.35 -14.70 -3.09
CA ALA A 15 -2.50 -13.98 -4.05
C ALA A 15 -1.99 -12.64 -3.49
N ARG A 16 -2.75 -12.03 -2.59
CA ARG A 16 -2.43 -10.74 -1.98
C ARG A 16 -1.31 -10.81 -0.96
N ARG A 17 -1.22 -11.94 -0.23
CA ARG A 17 -0.06 -12.26 0.63
C ARG A 17 1.24 -12.42 -0.16
N ASP A 18 1.17 -12.95 -1.37
CA ASP A 18 2.35 -13.15 -2.21
C ASP A 18 2.91 -11.81 -2.75
N ILE A 19 2.07 -10.77 -2.86
CA ILE A 19 2.49 -9.42 -3.26
C ILE A 19 3.13 -8.64 -2.12
N VAL A 20 2.56 -8.65 -0.91
CA VAL A 20 3.24 -8.03 0.26
C VAL A 20 4.57 -8.70 0.54
N ARG A 21 4.65 -10.02 0.32
CA ARG A 21 5.91 -10.72 0.27
C ARG A 21 6.86 -10.15 -0.79
N ALA A 22 6.40 -9.96 -2.03
CA ALA A 22 7.21 -9.40 -3.10
C ALA A 22 7.68 -7.96 -2.81
N MET A 23 6.83 -7.14 -2.18
CA MET A 23 7.16 -5.77 -1.75
C MET A 23 8.29 -5.74 -0.72
N GLY A 24 8.31 -6.71 0.22
CA GLY A 24 9.41 -6.84 1.18
C GLY A 24 10.68 -7.52 0.64
N GLU A 25 10.64 -8.11 -0.57
CA GLU A 25 11.78 -8.81 -1.18
C GLU A 25 12.52 -7.95 -2.23
N ALA A 26 11.96 -6.83 -2.68
CA ALA A 26 12.57 -5.91 -3.65
C ALA A 26 13.30 -4.72 -2.99
N GLU A 27 14.33 -4.17 -3.66
CA GLU A 27 14.86 -2.84 -3.29
C GLU A 27 13.74 -1.81 -3.43
N HIS A 28 13.24 -1.31 -2.31
CA HIS A 28 12.04 -0.50 -2.27
C HIS A 28 12.35 0.95 -2.68
N GLU A 29 11.62 1.51 -3.65
CA GLU A 29 11.78 2.89 -4.14
C GLU A 29 11.69 3.93 -3.02
N ALA A 30 11.01 3.57 -1.92
CA ALA A 30 10.86 4.41 -0.74
C ALA A 30 12.11 4.51 0.15
N ILE A 31 13.19 3.74 -0.08
CA ILE A 31 14.34 3.72 0.84
C ILE A 31 15.03 5.09 0.96
N ASP A 32 15.00 5.89 -0.11
CA ASP A 32 15.58 7.24 -0.20
C ASP A 32 14.68 8.33 0.41
N ASN A 33 13.45 8.00 0.78
CA ASN A 33 12.52 8.94 1.39
C ASN A 33 12.87 9.22 2.87
N PRO A 34 12.46 10.38 3.41
CA PRO A 34 12.55 10.68 4.83
C PRO A 34 12.01 9.53 5.70
N LEU A 35 12.65 9.30 6.85
CA LEU A 35 12.27 8.21 7.76
C LEU A 35 10.78 8.23 8.10
N GLU A 36 10.21 9.40 8.35
CA GLU A 36 8.79 9.56 8.69
C GLU A 36 7.86 9.06 7.58
N GLU A 37 8.20 9.31 6.31
CA GLU A 37 7.44 8.83 5.16
C GLU A 37 7.56 7.31 4.99
N ARG A 38 8.76 6.76 5.20
CA ARG A 38 8.99 5.30 5.18
C ARG A 38 8.23 4.58 6.28
N VAL A 39 8.20 5.18 7.48
CA VAL A 39 7.40 4.67 8.60
C VAL A 39 5.93 4.76 8.27
N GLY A 40 5.45 5.90 7.77
CA GLY A 40 4.05 6.06 7.37
C GLY A 40 3.62 5.04 6.32
N TYR A 41 4.44 4.82 5.30
CA TYR A 41 4.22 3.80 4.29
C TYR A 41 4.11 2.40 4.91
N ALA A 42 5.10 2.00 5.72
CA ALA A 42 5.11 0.70 6.38
C ALA A 42 3.91 0.52 7.32
N THR A 43 3.50 1.57 8.04
CA THR A 43 2.33 1.55 8.93
C THR A 43 1.05 1.30 8.16
N VAL A 44 0.82 1.96 7.02
CA VAL A 44 -0.39 1.74 6.22
C VAL A 44 -0.37 0.32 5.63
N VAL A 45 0.75 -0.14 5.08
CA VAL A 45 0.87 -1.51 4.55
C VAL A 45 0.66 -2.56 5.64
N ALA A 46 1.22 -2.35 6.84
CA ALA A 46 1.07 -3.27 7.95
C ALA A 46 -0.37 -3.34 8.46
N MET A 47 -1.06 -2.21 8.52
CA MET A 47 -2.47 -2.14 8.89
C MET A 47 -3.39 -2.77 7.85
N MET A 48 -3.03 -2.65 6.57
CA MET A 48 -3.71 -3.40 5.52
C MET A 48 -3.45 -4.90 5.66
N ALA A 49 -2.24 -5.33 6.02
CA ALA A 49 -1.90 -6.73 6.20
C ALA A 49 -2.55 -7.39 7.42
N ALA A 50 -2.79 -6.64 8.49
CA ALA A 50 -3.45 -7.08 9.73
C ALA A 50 -4.99 -7.06 9.64
N ALA A 51 -5.52 -7.26 8.44
CA ALA A 51 -6.93 -7.11 8.10
C ALA A 51 -7.83 -8.00 8.99
N ASP A 52 -7.48 -9.28 9.15
CA ASP A 52 -8.30 -10.28 9.85
C ASP A 52 -8.15 -10.27 11.39
N ASP A 53 -7.75 -9.15 12.00
CA ASP A 53 -7.49 -9.00 13.46
C ASP A 53 -6.43 -9.97 14.03
N ASP A 54 -5.69 -10.68 13.17
CA ASP A 54 -4.63 -11.61 13.56
C ASP A 54 -3.44 -11.46 12.60
N VAL A 55 -2.31 -10.97 13.11
CA VAL A 55 -1.04 -11.01 12.38
C VAL A 55 -0.40 -12.35 12.69
N CYS A 56 -0.58 -13.34 11.82
CA CYS A 56 0.05 -14.63 12.06
C CYS A 56 1.58 -14.50 11.96
N GLU A 57 2.34 -15.48 12.51
CA GLU A 57 3.81 -15.48 12.46
C GLU A 57 4.38 -15.26 11.04
N ARG A 58 3.64 -15.71 10.01
CA ARG A 58 4.01 -15.52 8.61
C ARG A 58 3.83 -14.07 8.15
N GLU A 59 2.71 -13.43 8.47
CA GLU A 59 2.46 -12.02 8.12
C GLU A 59 3.44 -11.11 8.85
N ARG A 60 3.74 -11.40 10.12
CA ARG A 60 4.79 -10.72 10.86
C ARG A 60 6.15 -10.81 10.14
N GLY A 61 6.53 -12.00 9.69
CA GLY A 61 7.76 -12.18 8.93
C GLY A 61 7.79 -11.46 7.58
N HIS A 62 6.63 -11.13 6.98
CA HIS A 62 6.57 -10.27 5.80
C HIS A 62 6.72 -8.79 6.16
N LEU A 63 6.11 -8.35 7.26
CA LEU A 63 6.26 -6.98 7.77
C LEU A 63 7.68 -6.70 8.25
N ASP A 64 8.34 -7.67 8.89
CA ASP A 64 9.74 -7.56 9.28
C ASP A 64 10.63 -7.32 8.05
N ARG A 65 10.45 -8.11 6.98
CA ARG A 65 11.18 -7.92 5.71
C ARG A 65 10.88 -6.58 5.06
N LEU A 66 9.62 -6.13 5.10
CA LEU A 66 9.27 -4.81 4.60
C LEU A 66 10.01 -3.71 5.37
N CYS A 67 10.05 -3.80 6.70
CA CYS A 67 10.77 -2.84 7.54
C CYS A 67 12.28 -2.88 7.27
N GLU A 68 12.86 -4.07 7.06
CA GLU A 68 14.25 -4.25 6.64
C GLU A 68 14.53 -3.63 5.26
N ALA A 69 13.66 -3.86 4.27
CA ALA A 69 13.78 -3.31 2.92
C ALA A 69 13.69 -1.78 2.91
N LEU A 70 12.94 -1.20 3.85
CA LEU A 70 12.83 0.25 4.06
C LEU A 70 13.94 0.82 4.95
N ALA A 71 14.86 -0.03 5.44
CA ALA A 71 15.92 0.32 6.37
C ALA A 71 15.39 1.07 7.62
N LEU A 72 14.27 0.62 8.17
CA LEU A 72 13.70 1.20 9.37
C LEU A 72 14.54 0.81 10.61
N PRO A 73 14.77 1.74 11.55
CA PRO A 73 15.36 1.41 12.83
C PRO A 73 14.40 0.54 13.64
N GLU A 74 14.94 -0.30 14.53
CA GLU A 74 14.18 -1.27 15.35
C GLU A 74 13.02 -0.62 16.15
N SER A 75 13.21 0.62 16.62
CA SER A 75 12.15 1.37 17.30
C SER A 75 10.95 1.68 16.40
N SER A 76 11.21 1.98 15.12
CA SER A 76 10.17 2.22 14.12
C SER A 76 9.53 0.93 13.65
N THR A 77 10.30 -0.15 13.46
CA THR A 77 9.74 -1.48 13.17
C THR A 77 8.77 -1.92 14.26
N THR A 78 9.16 -1.76 15.53
CA THR A 78 8.30 -2.07 16.68
C THR A 78 7.00 -1.25 16.65
N GLN A 79 7.08 0.03 16.29
CA GLN A 79 5.91 0.90 16.17
C GLN A 79 4.96 0.45 15.06
N VAL A 80 5.51 0.09 13.89
CA VAL A 80 4.73 -0.39 12.74
C VAL A 80 3.99 -1.68 13.09
N LEU A 81 4.69 -2.66 13.69
CA LEU A 81 4.09 -3.93 14.11
C LEU A 81 3.02 -3.71 15.17
N ALA A 82 3.30 -2.88 16.19
CA ALA A 82 2.33 -2.60 17.24
C ALA A 82 1.07 -1.90 16.72
N ALA A 83 1.21 -0.99 15.75
CA ALA A 83 0.06 -0.35 15.11
C ALA A 83 -0.83 -1.39 14.41
N ALA A 84 -0.21 -2.31 13.66
CA ALA A 84 -0.89 -3.40 12.97
C ALA A 84 -1.61 -4.37 13.92
N GLU A 85 -0.93 -4.81 14.98
CA GLU A 85 -1.49 -5.71 16.00
C GLU A 85 -2.65 -5.06 16.78
N ALA A 86 -2.54 -3.77 17.11
CA ALA A 86 -3.53 -3.04 17.89
C ALA A 86 -4.67 -2.45 17.05
N ALA A 87 -4.59 -2.56 15.73
CA ALA A 87 -5.50 -1.90 14.80
C ALA A 87 -5.63 -0.38 15.06
N ASP A 88 -4.51 0.30 15.35
CA ASP A 88 -4.52 1.69 15.81
C ASP A 88 -4.88 2.65 14.67
N GLU A 89 -6.17 2.95 14.55
CA GLU A 89 -6.72 3.85 13.53
C GLU A 89 -6.09 5.25 13.59
N ALA A 90 -5.76 5.76 14.78
CA ALA A 90 -5.19 7.09 14.91
C ALA A 90 -3.80 7.15 14.28
N ARG A 91 -3.01 6.08 14.43
CA ARG A 91 -1.69 5.96 13.78
C ARG A 91 -1.77 5.81 12.29
N VAL A 92 -2.79 5.14 11.76
CA VAL A 92 -3.04 5.12 10.32
C VAL A 92 -3.34 6.52 9.79
N GLN A 93 -4.18 7.28 10.49
CA GLN A 93 -4.53 8.64 10.05
C GLN A 93 -3.30 9.56 10.06
N GLU A 94 -2.43 9.44 11.06
CA GLU A 94 -1.17 10.18 11.10
C GLU A 94 -0.26 9.76 9.92
N ALA A 95 -0.11 8.46 9.68
CA ALA A 95 0.66 7.94 8.55
C ALA A 95 0.13 8.43 7.20
N ILE A 96 -1.19 8.38 6.99
CA ILE A 96 -1.85 8.93 5.79
C ILE A 96 -1.59 10.42 5.66
N SER A 97 -1.64 11.18 6.77
CA SER A 97 -1.37 12.62 6.74
C SER A 97 0.07 12.93 6.33
N VAL A 98 1.05 12.14 6.77
CA VAL A 98 2.45 12.26 6.33
C VAL A 98 2.56 11.95 4.84
N LEU A 99 1.98 10.84 4.40
CA LEU A 99 2.06 10.38 3.01
C LEU A 99 1.34 11.32 2.05
N ARG A 100 0.26 11.99 2.47
CA ARG A 100 -0.47 12.96 1.64
C ARG A 100 0.44 14.05 1.08
N GLY A 101 1.49 14.44 1.80
CA GLY A 101 2.48 15.42 1.33
C GLY A 101 3.63 14.84 0.51
N SER A 102 3.71 13.51 0.37
CA SER A 102 4.82 12.77 -0.24
C SER A 102 4.41 12.16 -1.58
N ASP A 103 5.40 11.95 -2.46
CA ASP A 103 5.20 11.15 -3.68
C ASP A 103 4.87 9.68 -3.36
N LEU A 104 5.21 9.19 -2.16
CA LEU A 104 4.90 7.82 -1.71
C LEU A 104 3.40 7.53 -1.66
N ARG A 105 2.53 8.55 -1.63
CA ARG A 105 1.09 8.33 -1.76
C ARG A 105 0.72 7.62 -3.06
N PHE A 106 1.43 7.93 -4.15
CA PHE A 106 1.19 7.30 -5.45
C PHE A 106 1.75 5.88 -5.49
N THR A 107 2.93 5.66 -4.89
CA THR A 107 3.53 4.33 -4.72
C THR A 107 2.60 3.44 -3.90
N LEU A 108 2.20 3.87 -2.71
CA LEU A 108 1.26 3.16 -1.85
C LEU A 108 -0.04 2.82 -2.57
N PHE A 109 -0.65 3.81 -3.24
CA PHE A 109 -1.91 3.55 -3.94
C PHE A 109 -1.74 2.57 -5.10
N THR A 110 -0.64 2.66 -5.86
CA THR A 110 -0.31 1.70 -6.93
C THR A 110 -0.11 0.31 -6.37
N ASP A 111 0.59 0.19 -5.25
CA ASP A 111 0.83 -1.06 -4.56
C ASP A 111 -0.49 -1.71 -4.09
N CYS A 112 -1.42 -0.92 -3.53
CA CYS A 112 -2.76 -1.39 -3.21
C CYS A 112 -3.54 -1.85 -4.46
N LEU A 113 -3.41 -1.15 -5.58
CA LEU A 113 -4.04 -1.54 -6.85
C LEU A 113 -3.47 -2.84 -7.41
N LEU A 114 -2.16 -3.04 -7.35
CA LEU A 114 -1.51 -4.29 -7.77
C LEU A 114 -2.00 -5.47 -6.93
N VAL A 115 -2.15 -5.25 -5.62
CA VAL A 115 -2.75 -6.23 -4.70
C VAL A 115 -4.20 -6.54 -5.07
N ALA A 116 -5.01 -5.51 -5.36
CA ALA A 116 -6.40 -5.69 -5.75
C ALA A 116 -6.53 -6.46 -7.08
N TYR A 117 -5.70 -6.14 -8.08
CA TYR A 117 -5.71 -6.78 -9.40
C TYR A 117 -5.08 -8.18 -9.46
N ALA A 118 -4.44 -8.64 -8.38
CA ALA A 118 -3.74 -9.93 -8.33
C ALA A 118 -4.64 -11.14 -8.63
N ASP A 119 -5.91 -11.08 -8.23
CA ASP A 119 -6.89 -12.14 -8.42
C ASP A 119 -7.77 -11.93 -9.68
N GLU A 120 -7.34 -11.06 -10.60
CA GLU A 120 -8.01 -10.71 -11.87
C GLU A 120 -9.42 -10.09 -11.74
N GLN A 121 -10.01 -10.05 -10.54
CA GLN A 121 -11.31 -9.45 -10.25
C GLN A 121 -11.22 -8.54 -9.03
N VAL A 122 -11.50 -7.25 -9.22
CA VAL A 122 -11.76 -6.31 -8.13
C VAL A 122 -13.25 -6.34 -7.85
N VAL A 123 -13.63 -6.72 -6.64
CA VAL A 123 -15.05 -6.73 -6.24
C VAL A 123 -15.50 -5.32 -5.81
N PRO A 124 -16.81 -4.99 -5.84
CA PRO A 124 -17.30 -3.64 -5.55
C PRO A 124 -16.84 -3.08 -4.19
N GLU A 125 -16.69 -3.93 -3.19
CA GLU A 125 -16.19 -3.57 -1.86
C GLU A 125 -14.75 -3.05 -1.90
N GLU A 126 -13.90 -3.66 -2.72
CA GLU A 126 -12.49 -3.27 -2.88
C GLU A 126 -12.36 -1.97 -3.68
N GLU A 127 -13.24 -1.78 -4.66
CA GLU A 127 -13.29 -0.53 -5.43
C GLU A 127 -13.71 0.66 -4.54
N ALA A 128 -14.69 0.46 -3.66
CA ALA A 128 -15.09 1.47 -2.68
C ALA A 128 -13.92 1.84 -1.76
N GLN A 129 -13.19 0.84 -1.28
CA GLN A 129 -12.04 1.00 -0.40
C GLN A 129 -10.86 1.71 -1.07
N LEU A 130 -10.54 1.36 -2.31
CA LEU A 130 -9.53 2.05 -3.10
C LEU A 130 -9.92 3.51 -3.35
N SER A 131 -11.21 3.78 -3.61
CA SER A 131 -11.68 5.16 -3.75
C SER A 131 -11.49 5.96 -2.46
N GLU A 132 -11.86 5.39 -1.31
CA GLU A 132 -11.69 6.04 0.00
C GLU A 132 -10.21 6.27 0.35
N LEU A 133 -9.34 5.31 0.06
CA LEU A 133 -7.89 5.46 0.25
C LEU A 133 -7.33 6.57 -0.63
N ALA A 134 -7.74 6.65 -1.89
CA ALA A 134 -7.32 7.71 -2.80
C ALA A 134 -7.76 9.09 -2.30
N ASP A 135 -9.00 9.22 -1.80
CA ASP A 135 -9.48 10.45 -1.18
C ASP A 135 -8.67 10.81 0.07
N ALA A 136 -8.35 9.82 0.91
CA ALA A 136 -7.50 10.00 2.09
C ALA A 136 -6.08 10.46 1.72
N LEU A 137 -5.54 9.97 0.60
CA LEU A 137 -4.21 10.32 0.11
C LEU A 137 -4.17 11.60 -0.73
N ASP A 138 -5.31 12.28 -0.93
CA ASP A 138 -5.43 13.47 -1.81
C ASP A 138 -5.00 13.16 -3.26
N ILE A 139 -5.42 12.00 -3.76
CA ILE A 139 -5.20 11.56 -5.14
C ILE A 139 -6.47 11.83 -5.94
N ASP A 140 -6.39 12.76 -6.88
CA ASP A 140 -7.55 13.16 -7.68
C ASP A 140 -7.98 12.06 -8.67
N HIS A 141 -9.21 12.16 -9.19
CA HIS A 141 -9.77 11.17 -10.11
C HIS A 141 -8.89 10.89 -11.35
N ARG A 142 -8.24 11.91 -11.91
CA ARG A 142 -7.38 11.74 -13.10
C ARG A 142 -6.11 10.96 -12.74
N GLN A 143 -5.52 11.25 -11.59
CA GLN A 143 -4.38 10.51 -11.06
C GLN A 143 -4.78 9.07 -10.75
N GLN A 144 -5.93 8.85 -10.11
CA GLN A 144 -6.43 7.51 -9.84
C GLN A 144 -6.62 6.69 -11.12
N GLU A 145 -7.21 7.26 -12.17
CA GLU A 145 -7.39 6.58 -13.45
C GLU A 145 -6.06 6.18 -14.09
N ALA A 146 -5.05 7.04 -14.03
CA ALA A 146 -3.72 6.75 -14.53
C ALA A 146 -3.02 5.62 -13.75
N LEU A 147 -3.12 5.65 -12.41
CA LEU A 147 -2.53 4.60 -11.55
C LEU A 147 -3.24 3.26 -11.73
N ARG A 148 -4.58 3.26 -11.88
CA ARG A 148 -5.36 2.05 -12.21
C ARG A 148 -4.90 1.45 -13.54
N ARG A 149 -4.70 2.26 -14.58
CA ARG A 149 -4.16 1.80 -15.87
C ARG A 149 -2.76 1.21 -15.73
N LEU A 150 -1.90 1.87 -14.95
CA LEU A 150 -0.54 1.39 -14.69
C LEU A 150 -0.58 0.01 -14.04
N ALA A 151 -1.33 -0.13 -12.95
CA ALA A 151 -1.42 -1.38 -12.20
C ALA A 151 -2.04 -2.50 -13.05
N ALA A 152 -3.08 -2.22 -13.83
CA ALA A 152 -3.67 -3.19 -14.75
C ALA A 152 -2.68 -3.66 -15.84
N ALA A 153 -1.86 -2.76 -16.38
CA ALA A 153 -0.82 -3.09 -17.37
C ALA A 153 0.28 -3.98 -16.77
N VAL A 154 0.72 -3.67 -15.54
CA VAL A 154 1.71 -4.46 -14.79
C VAL A 154 1.16 -5.86 -14.51
N SER A 155 -0.05 -5.97 -13.94
CA SER A 155 -0.66 -7.27 -13.62
C SER A 155 -0.98 -8.10 -14.86
N GLY A 156 -1.32 -7.46 -15.98
CA GLY A 156 -1.53 -8.13 -17.27
C GLY A 156 -0.25 -8.55 -18.01
N GLY A 157 0.94 -8.28 -17.45
CA GLY A 157 2.23 -8.61 -18.08
C GLY A 157 2.57 -7.80 -19.33
N LYS A 158 1.91 -6.65 -19.55
CA LYS A 158 2.07 -5.82 -20.74
C LYS A 158 3.11 -4.72 -20.53
N GLN A 159 4.39 -5.10 -20.57
CA GLN A 159 5.53 -4.19 -20.29
C GLN A 159 5.53 -2.91 -21.14
N ASP A 160 5.07 -2.96 -22.39
CA ASP A 160 5.01 -1.78 -23.28
C ASP A 160 3.98 -0.73 -22.83
N GLU A 161 2.90 -1.15 -22.16
CA GLU A 161 1.83 -0.28 -21.67
C GLU A 161 2.22 0.37 -20.33
N VAL A 162 3.03 -0.32 -19.52
CA VAL A 162 3.60 0.20 -18.27
C VAL A 162 4.49 1.42 -18.51
N GLU A 163 5.37 1.37 -19.52
CA GLU A 163 6.28 2.48 -19.83
C GLU A 163 5.53 3.71 -20.35
N GLN A 164 4.51 3.52 -21.20
CA GLN A 164 3.68 4.62 -21.71
C GLN A 164 2.89 5.33 -20.60
N VAL A 165 2.38 4.58 -19.62
CA VAL A 165 1.65 5.17 -18.48
C VAL A 165 2.61 5.92 -17.54
N ARG A 166 3.81 5.38 -17.26
CA ARG A 166 4.84 6.07 -16.48
C ARG A 166 5.24 7.41 -17.10
N ASP A 167 5.44 7.45 -18.41
CA ASP A 167 5.78 8.69 -19.11
C ASP A 167 4.65 9.72 -19.07
N THR A 168 3.39 9.25 -19.15
CA THR A 168 2.21 10.13 -19.02
C THR A 168 2.12 10.74 -17.62
N LEU A 169 2.40 9.96 -16.58
CA LEU A 169 2.40 10.42 -15.19
C LEU A 169 3.53 11.43 -14.92
N ARG A 170 4.73 11.21 -15.48
CA ARG A 170 5.85 12.17 -15.39
C ARG A 170 5.55 13.52 -16.04
N GLN A 171 4.75 13.54 -17.12
CA GLN A 171 4.36 14.76 -17.83
C GLN A 171 3.21 15.51 -17.17
N ALA A 172 2.49 14.88 -16.24
CA ALA A 172 1.34 15.47 -15.54
C ALA A 172 1.68 16.12 -14.19
N ARG A 173 2.95 16.04 -13.78
CA ARG A 173 3.52 16.66 -12.57
C ARG A 173 3.88 18.12 -12.82
#